data_AF-A0A414RXX5-F1
#
_entry.id   AF-A0A414RXX5-F1
#
_cell.length_a   1.000
_cell.length_b   1.000
_cell.length_c   1.000
_cell.angle_alpha   90.00
_cell.angle_beta   90.00
_cell.angle_gamma   90.00
#
_symmetry.space_group_name_H-M   'P 1'
#
loop_
_entity.id
_entity.type
_entity.pdbx_description
1 polymer ?
#
loop_
_entity_poly.entity_id
_entity_poly.type
_entity_poly.pdbx_seq_one_letter_code
_entity_poly.pdbx_strand_id
1 'polypeptide(L)'
;MYLVFLPFVWWAAAITACAIIPDQNFIQILETLSEKLEQPFFITYTPYTFQCILIFTAAYFLGIGIYESQKRNYRRGVEHGSAKWGNVSEICRRYCEKQYTNNLLLTQHFRMGLDGYKHKRNLNVLVVGGSGAGKSRTYAIPNIMQCNCSMVITDPKAELLRKTGGVLERNGYEVRVFDLINPETSWCYNPFAYVRDDKDVLKLINNLIRNTTPKGAQSSDPFWEKSETALLQALMLYLLHEAPPEEQNFPMIMEMLGSAQVKEDDEDYQSPLDILFERLEMRDPESIAVKQYAIYKQAAGKTAKSILISVGVRLAAFNLKQIANLTCTDELDLYSIGEK
;
A
#
# COMPACT_ATOMS: atom_id res chain seq x y z
N MET A 1 0.24 45.53 11.97
CA MET A 1 1.60 45.83 11.46
C MET A 1 1.58 46.12 9.95
N TYR A 2 0.93 45.32 9.12
CA TYR A 2 0.89 45.51 7.65
C TYR A 2 0.27 46.85 7.17
N LEU A 3 -0.76 47.36 7.85
CA LEU A 3 -1.40 48.64 7.47
C LEU A 3 -0.49 49.87 7.60
N VAL A 4 0.60 49.77 8.37
CA VAL A 4 1.54 50.88 8.61
C VAL A 4 2.33 51.24 7.34
N PHE A 5 2.43 50.32 6.38
CA PHE A 5 3.15 50.54 5.11
C PHE A 5 2.26 51.06 3.98
N LEU A 6 0.94 51.11 4.16
CA LEU A 6 0.01 51.62 3.15
C LEU A 6 0.31 53.06 2.71
N PRO A 7 0.67 54.00 3.61
CA PRO A 7 1.04 55.35 3.19
C PRO A 7 2.22 55.39 2.21
N PHE A 8 3.19 54.48 2.37
CA PHE A 8 4.34 54.37 1.46
C PHE A 8 3.94 53.74 0.12
N VAL A 9 3.04 52.76 0.13
CA VAL A 9 2.48 52.14 -1.09
C VAL A 9 1.67 53.17 -1.88
N TRP A 10 0.86 53.99 -1.21
CA TRP A 10 0.08 55.05 -1.85
C TRP A 10 0.94 56.20 -2.34
N TRP A 11 1.98 56.57 -1.59
CA TRP A 11 2.97 57.54 -2.03
C TRP A 11 3.71 57.07 -3.30
N ALA A 12 4.18 55.82 -3.33
CA ALA A 12 4.81 55.24 -4.51
C ALA A 12 3.84 55.23 -5.71
N ALA A 13 2.58 54.81 -5.48
CA ALA A 13 1.55 54.81 -6.51
C ALA A 13 1.24 56.22 -7.06
N ALA A 14 1.22 57.23 -6.19
CA ALA A 14 0.95 58.61 -6.57
C ALA A 14 2.11 59.23 -7.37
N ILE A 15 3.36 58.91 -7.04
CA ILE A 15 4.53 59.31 -7.85
C ILE A 15 4.53 58.59 -9.19
N THR A 16 4.25 57.28 -9.21
CA THR A 16 4.14 56.53 -10.48
C THR A 16 3.04 57.11 -11.37
N ALA A 17 1.91 57.53 -10.80
CA ALA A 17 0.84 58.19 -11.56
C ALA A 17 1.23 59.55 -12.16
N CYS A 18 2.19 60.26 -11.56
CA CYS A 18 2.73 61.52 -12.10
C CYS A 18 3.68 61.29 -13.29
N ALA A 19 4.23 60.08 -13.42
CA ALA A 19 5.13 59.70 -14.51
C ALA A 19 4.40 59.11 -15.72
N ILE A 20 3.11 58.80 -15.60
CA ILE A 20 2.30 58.25 -16.70
C ILE A 20 1.73 59.40 -17.53
N ILE A 21 2.28 59.57 -18.74
CA ILE A 21 1.84 60.54 -19.74
C ILE A 21 1.29 59.76 -20.94
N PRO A 22 0.16 60.19 -21.56
CA PRO A 22 -0.34 59.56 -22.78
C PRO A 22 0.72 59.53 -23.89
N ASP A 23 0.71 58.46 -24.69
CA ASP A 23 1.60 58.25 -25.85
C ASP A 23 3.11 58.02 -25.55
N GLN A 24 3.48 57.79 -24.28
CA GLN A 24 4.83 57.38 -23.91
C GLN A 24 4.99 55.86 -23.80
N ASN A 25 6.18 55.36 -24.17
CA ASN A 25 6.54 53.96 -23.96
C ASN A 25 7.04 53.71 -22.51
N PHE A 26 7.15 52.44 -22.14
CA PHE A 26 7.54 52.07 -20.76
C PHE A 26 8.90 52.63 -20.33
N ILE A 27 9.87 52.74 -21.25
CA ILE A 27 11.21 53.26 -20.95
C ILE A 27 11.15 54.75 -20.63
N GLN A 28 10.38 55.51 -21.40
CA GLN A 28 10.15 56.94 -21.18
C GLN A 28 9.39 57.21 -19.86
N ILE A 29 8.46 56.33 -19.50
CA ILE A 29 7.76 56.40 -18.19
C ILE A 29 8.76 56.16 -17.05
N LEU A 30 9.72 55.23 -17.20
CA LEU A 30 10.76 54.99 -16.20
C LEU A 30 11.74 56.16 -16.05
N GLU A 31 12.13 56.79 -17.17
CA GLU A 31 12.96 58.00 -17.16
C GLU A 31 12.23 59.15 -16.43
N THR A 32 10.97 59.39 -16.79
CA THR A 32 10.12 60.39 -16.14
C THR A 32 9.91 60.08 -14.65
N LEU A 33 9.76 58.80 -14.30
CA LEU A 33 9.64 58.36 -12.91
C LEU A 33 10.92 58.67 -12.12
N SER A 34 12.09 58.48 -12.72
CA SER A 34 13.37 58.80 -12.10
C SER A 34 13.48 60.30 -11.79
N GLU A 35 13.09 61.16 -12.73
CA GLU A 35 13.05 62.61 -12.52
C GLU A 35 12.07 63.00 -11.40
N LYS A 36 10.89 62.36 -11.35
CA LYS A 36 9.90 62.62 -10.28
C LYS A 36 10.33 62.10 -8.92
N LEU A 37 11.18 61.08 -8.87
CA LEU A 37 11.77 60.58 -7.62
C LEU A 37 12.81 61.54 -7.02
N GLU A 38 13.46 62.39 -7.84
CA GLU A 38 14.33 63.47 -7.34
C GLU A 38 13.53 64.60 -6.66
N GLN A 39 12.21 64.67 -6.89
CA GLN A 39 11.28 65.59 -6.23
C GLN A 39 10.14 64.83 -5.52
N PRO A 40 10.46 64.03 -4.48
CA PRO A 40 9.57 63.01 -3.92
C PRO A 40 8.29 63.55 -3.25
N PHE A 41 8.23 64.84 -2.97
CA PHE A 41 7.07 65.48 -2.30
C PHE A 41 6.22 66.32 -3.24
N PHE A 42 6.60 66.46 -4.51
CA PHE A 42 5.86 67.24 -5.49
C PHE A 42 4.90 66.35 -6.30
N ILE A 43 3.79 65.98 -5.67
CA ILE A 43 2.78 65.08 -6.24
C ILE A 43 1.62 65.90 -6.82
N THR A 44 1.34 65.72 -8.10
CA THR A 44 0.17 66.32 -8.77
C THR A 44 -0.90 65.25 -9.02
N TYR A 45 -2.17 65.61 -8.83
CA TYR A 45 -3.27 64.70 -9.12
C TYR A 45 -3.47 64.58 -10.63
N THR A 46 -3.23 63.37 -11.16
CA THR A 46 -3.47 63.01 -12.56
C THR A 46 -4.69 62.11 -12.68
N PRO A 47 -5.28 61.95 -13.88
CA PRO A 47 -6.38 61.00 -14.10
C PRO A 47 -6.03 59.55 -13.72
N TYR A 48 -4.73 59.20 -13.71
CA TYR A 48 -4.22 57.87 -13.40
C TYR A 48 -3.96 57.65 -11.90
N THR A 49 -3.95 58.70 -11.07
CA THR A 49 -3.62 58.60 -9.64
C THR A 49 -4.51 57.59 -8.91
N PHE A 50 -5.82 57.61 -9.14
CA PHE A 50 -6.74 56.67 -8.50
C PHE A 50 -6.51 55.22 -8.95
N GLN A 51 -6.24 55.01 -10.25
CA GLN A 51 -5.99 53.68 -10.81
C GLN A 51 -4.68 53.09 -10.28
N CYS A 52 -3.61 53.89 -10.22
CA CYS A 52 -2.32 53.46 -9.66
C CYS A 52 -2.44 53.12 -8.17
N ILE A 53 -3.14 53.96 -7.38
CA ILE A 53 -3.36 53.68 -5.94
C ILE A 53 -4.10 52.35 -5.77
N LEU A 54 -5.14 52.09 -6.57
CA LEU A 54 -5.91 50.85 -6.50
C LEU A 54 -5.05 49.63 -6.89
N ILE A 55 -4.30 49.71 -8.00
CA ILE A 55 -3.44 48.62 -8.47
C ILE A 55 -2.35 48.30 -7.46
N PHE A 56 -1.65 49.31 -6.94
CA PHE A 56 -0.56 49.12 -5.98
C PHE A 56 -1.08 48.60 -4.63
N THR A 57 -2.25 49.07 -4.20
CA THR A 57 -2.90 48.55 -2.99
C THR A 57 -3.31 47.09 -3.17
N ALA A 58 -3.90 46.72 -4.32
CA ALA A 58 -4.26 45.35 -4.64
C ALA A 58 -3.02 44.44 -4.72
N ALA A 59 -1.95 44.89 -5.38
CA ALA A 59 -0.68 44.17 -5.45
C ALA A 59 -0.04 43.97 -4.06
N TYR A 60 -0.12 44.97 -3.18
CA TYR A 60 0.37 44.90 -1.81
C TYR A 60 -0.38 43.85 -0.98
N PHE A 61 -1.72 43.85 -1.02
CA PHE A 61 -2.52 42.84 -0.32
C PHE A 61 -2.35 41.44 -0.93
N LEU A 62 -2.19 41.33 -2.24
CA LEU A 62 -1.85 40.06 -2.90
C LEU A 62 -0.50 39.52 -2.41
N GLY A 63 0.51 40.38 -2.31
CA GLY A 63 1.83 40.03 -1.77
C GLY A 63 1.76 39.55 -0.32
N ILE A 64 0.97 40.21 0.53
CA ILE A 64 0.71 39.76 1.91
C ILE A 64 0.02 38.39 1.90
N GLY A 65 -1.00 38.20 1.06
CA GLY A 65 -1.71 36.93 0.95
C GLY A 65 -0.78 35.77 0.57
N ILE A 66 0.11 36.00 -0.39
CA ILE A 66 1.13 35.02 -0.79
C ILE A 66 2.09 34.75 0.38
N TYR A 67 2.60 35.79 1.04
CA TYR A 67 3.52 35.64 2.16
C TYR A 67 2.91 34.86 3.34
N GLU A 68 1.68 35.17 3.72
CA GLU A 68 0.97 34.43 4.77
C GLU A 68 0.67 32.99 4.36
N SER A 69 0.30 32.75 3.09
CA SER A 69 0.06 31.38 2.59
C SER A 69 1.32 30.50 2.62
N GLN A 70 2.51 31.12 2.51
CA GLN A 70 3.79 30.41 2.55
C GLN A 70 4.33 30.18 3.97
N LYS A 71 3.71 30.77 5.01
CA LYS A 71 4.06 30.48 6.41
C LYS A 71 3.64 29.05 6.76
N ARG A 72 4.55 28.11 6.50
CA ARG A 72 4.46 26.75 7.02
C ARG A 72 4.75 26.77 8.52
N ASN A 73 4.09 25.87 9.25
CA ASN A 73 4.29 25.67 10.69
C ASN A 73 5.64 24.99 10.97
N TYR A 74 6.73 25.72 10.80
CA TYR A 74 8.06 25.26 11.16
C TYR A 74 8.30 25.43 12.67
N ARG A 75 8.64 24.34 13.36
CA ARG A 75 9.05 24.36 14.78
C ARG A 75 10.57 24.34 14.88
N ARG A 76 11.22 25.41 14.41
CA ARG A 76 12.69 25.53 14.38
C ARG A 76 13.25 25.53 15.81
N GLY A 77 14.30 24.74 16.07
CA GLY A 77 14.93 24.63 17.39
C GLY A 77 14.17 23.76 18.41
N VAL A 78 13.14 23.02 17.96
CA VAL A 78 12.25 22.19 18.81
C VAL A 78 12.29 20.73 18.33
N GLU A 79 13.47 20.29 17.90
CA GLU A 79 13.72 19.00 17.25
C GLU A 79 13.74 17.83 18.25
N HIS A 80 14.11 18.10 19.50
CA HIS A 80 14.15 17.11 20.58
C HIS A 80 13.31 17.57 21.78
N GLY A 81 12.65 16.62 22.46
CA GLY A 81 12.08 16.85 23.81
C GLY A 81 10.85 17.76 23.90
N SER A 82 10.19 18.10 22.79
CA SER A 82 9.02 19.00 22.81
C SER A 82 7.69 18.34 23.21
N ALA A 83 7.75 17.08 23.62
CA ALA A 83 6.62 16.34 24.13
C ALA A 83 6.20 16.94 25.48
N LYS A 84 4.90 17.19 25.63
CA LYS A 84 4.31 17.64 26.89
C LYS A 84 3.11 16.77 27.21
N TRP A 85 2.88 16.55 28.49
CA TRP A 85 1.64 15.94 28.94
C TRP A 85 0.47 16.82 28.53
N GLY A 86 -0.48 16.22 27.82
CA GLY A 86 -1.70 16.88 27.40
C GLY A 86 -2.86 16.56 28.32
N ASN A 87 -3.89 17.40 28.30
CA ASN A 87 -5.15 17.08 28.96
C ASN A 87 -5.87 16.00 28.14
N VAL A 88 -5.97 14.78 28.69
CA VAL A 88 -6.53 13.62 27.98
C VAL A 88 -7.99 13.85 27.56
N SER A 89 -8.80 14.48 28.40
CA SER A 89 -10.21 14.74 28.11
C SER A 89 -10.39 15.72 26.95
N GLU A 90 -9.59 16.79 26.92
CA GLU A 90 -9.60 17.76 25.83
C GLU A 90 -9.14 17.13 24.51
N ILE A 91 -8.04 16.37 24.56
CA ILE A 91 -7.48 15.68 23.40
C ILE A 91 -8.46 14.61 22.89
N CYS A 92 -9.07 13.83 23.78
CA CYS A 92 -10.08 12.84 23.42
C CYS A 92 -11.26 13.50 22.72
N ARG A 93 -11.82 14.57 23.28
CA ARG A 93 -12.94 15.32 22.67
C ARG A 93 -12.63 15.81 21.26
N ARG A 94 -11.37 16.13 20.96
CA ARG A 94 -10.93 16.54 19.63
C ARG A 94 -10.90 15.38 18.62
N TYR A 95 -10.59 14.18 19.07
CA TYR A 95 -10.27 13.04 18.19
C TYR A 95 -11.32 11.93 18.19
N CYS A 96 -12.18 11.85 19.20
CA CYS A 96 -13.21 10.81 19.28
C CYS A 96 -14.42 11.14 18.40
N GLU A 97 -15.07 10.09 17.91
CA GLU A 97 -16.42 10.16 17.39
C GLU A 97 -17.47 10.16 18.50
N LYS A 98 -18.63 10.76 18.19
CA LYS A 98 -19.78 10.83 19.11
C LYS A 98 -20.32 9.44 19.42
N GLN A 99 -20.49 8.61 18.39
CA GLN A 99 -20.89 7.23 18.55
C GLN A 99 -19.70 6.44 19.10
N TYR A 100 -19.85 5.86 20.30
CA TYR A 100 -18.76 5.18 21.00
C TYR A 100 -18.15 4.06 20.16
N THR A 101 -19.00 3.24 19.53
CA THR A 101 -18.58 2.11 18.68
C THR A 101 -17.75 2.53 17.49
N ASN A 102 -17.84 3.77 17.00
CA ASN A 102 -17.07 4.24 15.84
C ASN A 102 -15.67 4.76 16.23
N ASN A 103 -15.13 4.27 17.34
CA ASN A 103 -13.82 4.64 17.82
C ASN A 103 -12.90 3.42 17.98
N LEU A 104 -11.63 3.64 17.68
CA LEU A 104 -10.51 2.83 18.14
C LEU A 104 -10.22 3.17 19.61
N LEU A 105 -10.28 2.15 20.47
CA LEU A 105 -10.01 2.27 21.91
C LEU A 105 -8.51 2.13 22.16
N LEU A 106 -7.91 3.17 22.77
CA LEU A 106 -6.47 3.23 23.03
C LEU A 106 -6.15 3.14 24.52
N THR A 107 -6.91 3.83 25.36
CA THR A 107 -6.80 3.77 26.82
C THR A 107 -8.18 3.86 27.46
N GLN A 108 -8.26 3.74 28.79
CA GLN A 108 -9.50 3.97 29.54
C GLN A 108 -10.14 5.36 29.29
N HIS A 109 -9.33 6.36 28.93
CA HIS A 109 -9.76 7.75 28.82
C HIS A 109 -9.55 8.35 27.43
N PHE A 110 -8.91 7.61 26.50
CA PHE A 110 -8.61 8.09 25.17
C PHE A 110 -9.07 7.09 24.10
N ARG A 111 -9.80 7.62 23.13
CA ARG A 111 -10.28 6.93 21.94
C ARG A 111 -10.21 7.86 20.75
N MET A 112 -10.08 7.29 19.56
CA MET A 112 -9.90 8.02 18.31
C MET A 112 -10.90 7.49 17.28
N GLY A 113 -11.54 8.38 16.53
CA GLY A 113 -12.40 7.99 15.41
C GLY A 113 -11.65 7.20 14.34
N LEU A 114 -12.38 6.45 13.51
CA LEU A 114 -11.78 5.69 12.41
C LEU A 114 -11.51 6.53 11.13
N ASP A 115 -12.00 7.77 11.08
CA ASP A 115 -11.79 8.66 9.94
C ASP A 115 -10.46 9.42 10.04
N GLY A 116 -9.42 8.79 9.47
CA GLY A 116 -8.08 9.34 9.32
C GLY A 116 -8.01 10.71 8.66
N TYR A 117 -8.92 11.01 7.73
CA TYR A 117 -8.95 12.28 6.99
C TYR A 117 -9.46 13.42 7.87
N LYS A 118 -10.51 13.17 8.66
CA LYS A 118 -11.08 14.15 9.59
C LYS A 118 -10.07 14.61 10.61
N HIS A 119 -9.34 13.69 11.24
CA HIS A 119 -8.38 14.04 12.28
C HIS A 119 -6.93 14.21 11.80
N LYS A 120 -6.62 13.90 10.53
CA LYS A 120 -5.28 13.98 9.93
C LYS A 120 -4.23 13.18 10.72
N ARG A 121 -4.61 11.99 11.19
CA ARG A 121 -3.71 11.06 11.92
C ARG A 121 -3.85 9.66 11.35
N ASN A 122 -2.77 8.89 11.46
CA ASN A 122 -2.78 7.47 11.15
C ASN A 122 -3.35 6.67 12.34
N LEU A 123 -3.96 5.53 12.04
CA LEU A 123 -4.57 4.62 13.00
C LEU A 123 -3.69 3.39 13.30
N ASN A 124 -2.48 3.32 12.74
CA ASN A 124 -1.54 2.27 13.10
C ASN A 124 -1.13 2.42 14.58
N VAL A 125 -1.34 1.35 15.37
CA VAL A 125 -1.03 1.32 16.79
C VAL A 125 0.02 0.23 17.07
N LEU A 126 1.07 0.60 17.78
CA LEU A 126 2.03 -0.33 18.36
C LEU A 126 1.72 -0.50 19.85
N VAL A 127 1.32 -1.70 20.25
CA VAL A 127 1.07 -2.03 21.67
C VAL A 127 2.25 -2.82 22.22
N VAL A 128 3.04 -2.19 23.09
CA VAL A 128 4.20 -2.82 23.74
C VAL A 128 3.83 -3.23 25.16
N GLY A 129 4.14 -4.48 25.51
CA GLY A 129 3.97 -4.97 26.88
C GLY A 129 4.53 -6.38 27.02
N GLY A 130 5.01 -6.72 28.22
CA GLY A 130 5.51 -8.06 28.54
C GLY A 130 4.46 -9.17 28.38
N SER A 131 4.88 -10.42 28.57
CA SER A 131 3.94 -11.53 28.72
C SER A 131 3.04 -11.26 29.94
N GLY A 132 1.74 -11.57 29.83
CA GLY A 132 0.78 -11.30 30.91
C GLY A 132 0.36 -9.84 31.11
N ALA A 133 0.94 -8.87 30.38
CA ALA A 133 0.61 -7.44 30.50
C ALA A 133 -0.81 -7.05 30.02
N GLY A 134 -1.61 -8.03 29.58
CA GLY A 134 -3.00 -7.81 29.20
C GLY A 134 -3.23 -7.40 27.75
N LYS A 135 -2.23 -7.36 26.87
CA LYS A 135 -2.36 -6.92 25.45
C LYS A 135 -3.63 -7.43 24.75
N SER A 136 -3.90 -8.73 24.81
CA SER A 136 -5.10 -9.32 24.22
C SER A 136 -6.38 -8.89 24.96
N ARG A 137 -6.36 -8.94 26.30
CA ARG A 137 -7.53 -8.67 27.15
C ARG A 137 -7.96 -7.20 27.17
N THR A 138 -7.00 -6.28 27.20
CA THR A 138 -7.27 -4.85 27.44
C THR A 138 -7.27 -4.03 26.16
N TYR A 139 -6.64 -4.51 25.07
CA TYR A 139 -6.60 -3.82 23.80
C TYR A 139 -7.33 -4.57 22.68
N ALA A 140 -6.93 -5.81 22.38
CA ALA A 140 -7.49 -6.52 21.22
C ALA A 140 -8.98 -6.83 21.39
N ILE A 141 -9.37 -7.51 22.48
CA ILE A 141 -10.75 -7.93 22.73
C ILE A 141 -11.73 -6.73 22.72
N PRO A 142 -11.49 -5.63 23.48
CA PRO A 142 -12.41 -4.50 23.46
C PRO A 142 -12.57 -3.83 22.08
N ASN A 143 -11.50 -3.80 21.28
CA ASN A 143 -11.55 -3.25 19.92
C ASN A 143 -12.30 -4.18 18.96
N ILE A 144 -12.11 -5.50 19.06
CA ILE A 144 -12.91 -6.46 18.25
C ILE A 144 -14.40 -6.34 18.60
N MET A 145 -14.71 -6.19 19.89
CA MET A 145 -16.08 -6.00 20.36
C MET A 145 -16.69 -4.64 19.98
N GLN A 146 -15.92 -3.70 19.39
CA GLN A 146 -16.52 -2.48 18.83
C GLN A 146 -17.34 -2.77 17.57
N CYS A 147 -17.05 -3.87 16.85
CA CYS A 147 -17.80 -4.29 15.66
C CYS A 147 -18.01 -3.13 14.66
N ASN A 148 -16.94 -2.39 14.38
CA ASN A 148 -16.99 -1.11 13.65
C ASN A 148 -16.24 -1.10 12.31
N CYS A 149 -15.59 -2.21 11.96
CA CYS A 149 -14.92 -2.41 10.68
C CYS A 149 -14.80 -3.91 10.37
N SER A 150 -14.46 -4.26 9.13
CA SER A 150 -14.01 -5.61 8.77
C SER A 150 -12.64 -5.90 9.40
N MET A 151 -12.41 -7.13 9.85
CA MET A 151 -11.25 -7.47 10.68
C MET A 151 -10.49 -8.68 10.12
N VAL A 152 -9.17 -8.55 10.00
CA VAL A 152 -8.24 -9.67 9.77
C VAL A 152 -7.38 -9.82 11.00
N ILE A 153 -7.51 -10.96 11.69
CA ILE A 153 -6.92 -11.17 13.01
C ILE A 153 -6.00 -12.39 12.97
N THR A 154 -4.73 -12.19 13.31
CA THR A 154 -3.81 -13.29 13.59
C THR A 154 -3.97 -13.74 15.04
N ASP A 155 -4.50 -14.95 15.26
CA ASP A 155 -4.80 -15.47 16.59
C ASP A 155 -4.13 -16.84 16.84
N PRO A 156 -2.81 -16.86 17.15
CA PRO A 156 -2.05 -18.11 17.30
C PRO A 156 -2.55 -19.06 18.39
N LYS A 157 -3.43 -18.61 19.29
CA LYS A 157 -3.98 -19.41 20.40
C LYS A 157 -5.49 -19.62 20.30
N ALA A 158 -6.11 -19.14 19.22
CA ALA A 158 -7.56 -19.05 19.05
C ALA A 158 -8.28 -18.41 20.27
N GLU A 159 -7.58 -17.55 21.03
CA GLU A 159 -8.14 -16.93 22.25
C GLU A 159 -9.13 -15.81 21.91
N LEU A 160 -8.81 -15.02 20.89
CA LEU A 160 -9.65 -13.92 20.43
C LEU A 160 -10.91 -14.50 19.81
N LEU A 161 -10.79 -15.45 18.89
CA LEU A 161 -11.93 -16.12 18.25
C LEU A 161 -12.87 -16.73 19.30
N ARG A 162 -12.36 -17.52 20.26
CA ARG A 162 -13.20 -18.13 21.31
C ARG A 162 -13.94 -17.11 22.17
N LYS A 163 -13.37 -15.92 22.38
CA LYS A 163 -13.95 -14.89 23.25
C LYS A 163 -14.88 -13.93 22.51
N THR A 164 -14.67 -13.68 21.23
CA THR A 164 -15.37 -12.64 20.48
C THR A 164 -16.17 -13.15 19.28
N GLY A 165 -15.94 -14.37 18.80
CA GLY A 165 -16.60 -14.94 17.61
C GLY A 165 -18.13 -14.86 17.70
N GLY A 166 -18.71 -15.35 18.79
CA GLY A 166 -20.17 -15.28 18.97
C GLY A 166 -20.73 -13.86 19.14
N VAL A 167 -19.90 -12.86 19.50
CA VAL A 167 -20.32 -11.45 19.49
C VAL A 167 -20.32 -10.93 18.06
N LEU A 168 -19.31 -11.26 17.26
CA LEU A 168 -19.22 -10.88 15.86
C LEU A 168 -20.41 -11.43 15.07
N GLU A 169 -20.69 -12.73 15.17
CA GLU A 169 -21.81 -13.37 14.47
C GLU A 169 -23.17 -12.73 14.81
N ARG A 170 -23.41 -12.43 16.10
CA ARG A 170 -24.64 -11.74 16.54
C ARG A 170 -24.78 -10.32 16.01
N ASN A 171 -23.66 -9.67 15.65
CA ASN A 171 -23.65 -8.36 15.02
C ASN A 171 -23.60 -8.45 13.49
N GLY A 172 -23.87 -9.62 12.90
CA GLY A 172 -23.99 -9.81 11.46
C GLY A 172 -22.68 -10.03 10.73
N TYR A 173 -21.57 -10.26 11.45
CA TYR A 173 -20.29 -10.56 10.81
C TYR A 173 -20.27 -11.99 10.29
N GLU A 174 -19.69 -12.14 9.10
CA GLU A 174 -19.27 -13.43 8.57
C GLU A 174 -17.88 -13.77 9.14
N VAL A 175 -17.81 -14.76 10.03
CA VAL A 175 -16.56 -15.17 10.68
C VAL A 175 -16.00 -16.38 9.95
N ARG A 176 -14.91 -16.19 9.20
CA ARG A 176 -14.18 -17.26 8.51
C ARG A 176 -12.82 -17.47 9.17
N VAL A 177 -12.40 -18.73 9.30
CA VAL A 177 -11.20 -19.12 10.05
C VAL A 177 -10.26 -19.92 9.15
N PHE A 178 -9.01 -19.46 9.04
CA PHE A 178 -7.93 -20.22 8.41
C PHE A 178 -7.03 -20.81 9.50
N ASP A 179 -7.22 -22.09 9.83
CA ASP A 179 -6.52 -22.81 10.89
C ASP A 179 -5.49 -23.81 10.32
N LEU A 180 -4.21 -23.50 10.52
CA LEU A 180 -3.09 -24.35 10.12
C LEU A 180 -2.76 -25.46 11.15
N ILE A 181 -3.37 -25.43 12.35
CA ILE A 181 -3.19 -26.43 13.41
C ILE A 181 -4.21 -27.55 13.25
N ASN A 182 -5.47 -27.22 12.97
CA ASN A 182 -6.56 -28.19 12.73
C ASN A 182 -7.20 -27.96 11.34
N PRO A 183 -6.49 -28.26 10.23
CA PRO A 183 -6.94 -27.96 8.87
C PRO A 183 -8.31 -28.54 8.51
N GLU A 184 -8.70 -29.65 9.13
CA GLU A 184 -9.98 -30.32 8.92
C GLU A 184 -11.20 -29.52 9.41
N THR A 185 -10.99 -28.51 10.25
CA THR A 185 -12.05 -27.59 10.73
C THR A 185 -11.90 -26.18 10.18
N SER A 186 -10.93 -25.96 9.30
CA SER A 186 -10.64 -24.67 8.68
C SER A 186 -11.46 -24.46 7.42
N TRP A 187 -11.70 -23.19 7.08
CA TRP A 187 -12.05 -22.79 5.73
C TRP A 187 -10.84 -22.95 4.81
N CYS A 188 -11.10 -23.25 3.55
CA CYS A 188 -10.06 -23.43 2.54
C CYS A 188 -9.61 -22.09 1.94
N TYR A 189 -8.33 -22.01 1.56
CA TYR A 189 -7.72 -20.86 0.89
C TYR A 189 -7.01 -21.33 -0.37
N ASN A 190 -7.54 -20.99 -1.54
CA ASN A 190 -6.87 -21.26 -2.80
C ASN A 190 -6.31 -19.96 -3.40
N PRO A 191 -4.98 -19.80 -3.50
CA PRO A 191 -4.37 -18.61 -4.08
C PRO A 191 -4.81 -18.30 -5.52
N PHE A 192 -5.17 -19.31 -6.33
CA PHE A 192 -5.63 -19.10 -7.70
C PHE A 192 -6.90 -18.25 -7.76
N ALA A 193 -7.77 -18.34 -6.76
CA ALA A 193 -8.99 -17.52 -6.69
C ALA A 193 -8.69 -16.02 -6.67
N TYR A 194 -7.46 -15.62 -6.29
CA TYR A 194 -7.06 -14.21 -6.15
C TYR A 194 -6.12 -13.71 -7.26
N VAL A 195 -5.81 -14.57 -8.24
CA VAL A 195 -4.94 -14.25 -9.37
C VAL A 195 -5.81 -13.89 -10.57
N ARG A 196 -5.63 -12.67 -11.10
CA ARG A 196 -6.45 -12.16 -12.22
C ARG A 196 -5.74 -12.17 -13.56
N ASP A 197 -4.42 -11.99 -13.52
CA ASP A 197 -3.59 -11.89 -14.71
C ASP A 197 -2.20 -12.51 -14.47
N ASP A 198 -1.42 -12.58 -15.54
CA ASP A 198 -0.06 -13.15 -15.49
C ASP A 198 0.83 -12.43 -14.48
N LYS A 199 0.66 -11.12 -14.30
CA LYS A 199 1.48 -10.33 -13.37
C LYS A 199 1.23 -10.76 -11.93
N ASP A 200 0.00 -11.12 -11.60
CA ASP A 200 -0.35 -11.64 -10.29
C ASP A 200 0.26 -13.01 -10.03
N VAL A 201 0.35 -13.89 -11.05
CA VAL A 201 1.12 -15.14 -10.95
C VAL A 201 2.59 -14.85 -10.61
N LEU A 202 3.22 -13.95 -11.35
CA LEU A 202 4.62 -13.57 -11.12
C LEU A 202 4.83 -13.06 -9.68
N LYS A 203 3.95 -12.18 -9.20
CA LYS A 203 4.02 -11.66 -7.82
C LYS A 203 3.84 -12.78 -6.78
N LEU A 204 2.85 -13.66 -6.97
CA LEU A 204 2.54 -14.72 -6.03
C LEU A 204 3.70 -15.71 -5.92
N ILE A 205 4.24 -16.18 -7.04
CA ILE A 205 5.37 -17.11 -7.04
C ILE A 205 6.60 -16.44 -6.40
N ASN A 206 6.93 -15.20 -6.77
CA ASN A 206 8.05 -14.49 -6.14
C ASN A 206 7.89 -14.35 -4.62
N ASN A 207 6.66 -14.09 -4.14
CA ASN A 207 6.37 -14.03 -2.72
C ASN A 207 6.48 -15.41 -2.05
N LEU A 208 6.02 -16.48 -2.72
CA LEU A 208 6.14 -17.85 -2.22
C LEU A 208 7.60 -18.24 -2.03
N ILE A 209 8.42 -18.07 -3.07
CA ILE A 209 9.87 -18.36 -3.05
C ILE A 209 10.52 -17.62 -1.88
N ARG A 210 10.32 -16.28 -1.81
CA ARG A 210 10.88 -15.44 -0.76
C ARG A 210 10.46 -15.85 0.66
N ASN A 211 9.22 -16.29 0.86
CA ASN A 211 8.72 -16.69 2.18
C ASN A 211 9.14 -18.12 2.58
N THR A 212 9.57 -18.93 1.61
CA THR A 212 10.12 -20.28 1.86
C THR A 212 11.64 -20.32 1.94
N THR A 213 12.34 -19.26 1.53
CA THR A 213 13.80 -19.12 1.73
C THR A 213 14.09 -18.65 3.17
N PRO A 214 14.91 -19.39 3.97
CA PRO A 214 15.23 -19.02 5.34
C PRO A 214 15.91 -17.65 5.45
N LYS A 215 15.51 -16.84 6.45
CA LYS A 215 16.10 -15.51 6.68
C LYS A 215 17.57 -15.63 7.07
N GLY A 216 18.45 -14.95 6.32
CA GLY A 216 19.89 -14.99 6.54
C GLY A 216 20.59 -16.21 5.93
N ALA A 217 19.86 -17.10 5.25
CA ALA A 217 20.50 -17.99 4.30
C ALA A 217 21.15 -17.11 3.23
N GLN A 218 22.48 -17.21 3.08
CA GLN A 218 23.07 -16.80 1.82
C GLN A 218 22.54 -17.79 0.79
N SER A 219 21.63 -17.35 -0.06
CA SER A 219 21.34 -18.01 -1.33
C SER A 219 22.70 -18.11 -2.04
N SER A 220 23.38 -19.25 -1.89
CA SER A 220 24.76 -19.40 -2.38
C SER A 220 24.80 -19.36 -3.90
N ASP A 221 23.65 -19.52 -4.56
CA ASP A 221 23.54 -19.46 -6.00
C ASP A 221 22.14 -18.98 -6.45
N PRO A 222 22.02 -17.73 -6.94
CA PRO A 222 20.81 -17.17 -7.53
C PRO A 222 20.24 -17.98 -8.70
N PHE A 223 21.04 -18.88 -9.29
CA PHE A 223 20.58 -19.80 -10.33
C PHE A 223 19.39 -20.65 -9.85
N TRP A 224 19.51 -21.31 -8.69
CA TRP A 224 18.46 -22.22 -8.22
C TRP A 224 17.14 -21.50 -7.97
N GLU A 225 17.18 -20.36 -7.27
CA GLU A 225 15.98 -19.57 -6.99
C GLU A 225 15.30 -19.10 -8.29
N LYS A 226 16.08 -18.69 -9.30
CA LYS A 226 15.55 -18.27 -10.60
C LYS A 226 14.96 -19.44 -11.38
N SER A 227 15.62 -20.59 -11.40
CA SER A 227 15.13 -21.79 -12.09
C SER A 227 13.86 -22.35 -11.45
N GLU A 228 13.79 -22.39 -10.12
CA GLU A 228 12.59 -22.77 -9.38
C GLU A 228 11.44 -21.80 -9.64
N THR A 229 11.74 -20.50 -9.68
CA THR A 229 10.76 -19.46 -10.00
C THR A 229 10.20 -19.63 -11.41
N ALA A 230 11.08 -19.85 -12.41
CA ALA A 230 10.66 -20.05 -13.79
C ALA A 230 9.76 -21.28 -13.94
N LEU A 231 10.15 -22.42 -13.35
CA LEU A 231 9.35 -23.64 -13.39
C LEU A 231 7.98 -23.43 -12.72
N LEU A 232 7.94 -22.86 -11.52
CA LEU A 232 6.67 -22.65 -10.81
C LEU A 232 5.76 -21.63 -11.51
N GLN A 233 6.33 -20.58 -12.11
CA GLN A 233 5.57 -19.65 -12.94
C GLN A 233 4.99 -20.36 -14.17
N ALA A 234 5.78 -21.21 -14.85
CA ALA A 234 5.31 -21.98 -15.99
C ALA A 234 4.11 -22.86 -15.63
N LEU A 235 4.22 -23.63 -14.54
CA LEU A 235 3.14 -24.52 -14.07
C LEU A 235 1.88 -23.75 -13.68
N MET A 236 2.03 -22.67 -12.90
CA MET A 236 0.89 -21.88 -12.47
C MET A 236 0.20 -21.14 -13.62
N LEU A 237 0.98 -20.59 -14.56
CA LEU A 237 0.44 -19.96 -15.78
C LEU A 237 -0.27 -20.97 -16.67
N TYR A 238 0.28 -22.19 -16.81
CA TYR A 238 -0.37 -23.26 -17.54
C TYR A 238 -1.75 -23.56 -16.95
N LEU A 239 -1.84 -23.77 -15.64
CA LEU A 239 -3.11 -24.05 -14.97
C LEU A 239 -4.09 -22.88 -15.10
N LEU A 240 -3.63 -21.64 -14.94
CA LEU A 240 -4.48 -20.45 -15.02
C LEU A 240 -5.18 -20.32 -16.39
N HIS A 241 -4.49 -20.66 -17.48
CA HIS A 241 -4.97 -20.45 -18.86
C HIS A 241 -5.59 -21.68 -19.51
N GLU A 242 -5.07 -22.88 -19.22
CA GLU A 242 -5.48 -24.11 -19.91
C GLU A 242 -6.32 -25.06 -19.06
N ALA A 243 -6.23 -24.98 -17.72
CA ALA A 243 -6.94 -25.90 -16.84
C ALA A 243 -8.29 -25.32 -16.40
N PRO A 244 -9.32 -26.16 -16.22
CA PRO A 244 -10.60 -25.72 -15.69
C PRO A 244 -10.46 -25.25 -14.23
N PRO A 245 -11.33 -24.36 -13.72
CA PRO A 245 -11.18 -23.73 -12.41
C PRO A 245 -11.00 -24.71 -11.23
N GLU A 246 -11.63 -25.89 -11.30
CA GLU A 246 -11.50 -26.96 -10.30
C GLU A 246 -10.08 -27.56 -10.20
N GLU A 247 -9.29 -27.48 -11.27
CA GLU A 247 -7.91 -27.96 -11.33
C GLU A 247 -6.89 -26.85 -11.03
N GLN A 248 -7.33 -25.60 -10.93
CA GLN A 248 -6.48 -24.44 -10.64
C GLN A 248 -6.12 -24.38 -9.16
N ASN A 249 -5.24 -25.26 -8.70
CA ASN A 249 -4.85 -25.35 -7.30
C ASN A 249 -3.43 -25.90 -7.09
N PHE A 250 -2.88 -25.73 -5.88
CA PHE A 250 -1.53 -26.19 -5.54
C PHE A 250 -1.36 -27.72 -5.54
N PRO A 251 -2.35 -28.54 -5.12
CA PRO A 251 -2.31 -29.98 -5.34
C PRO A 251 -2.03 -30.36 -6.80
N MET A 252 -2.69 -29.72 -7.77
CA MET A 252 -2.45 -29.96 -9.19
C MET A 252 -1.03 -29.55 -9.62
N ILE A 253 -0.47 -28.46 -9.08
CA ILE A 253 0.95 -28.12 -9.29
C ILE A 253 1.86 -29.28 -8.84
N MET A 254 1.57 -29.90 -7.70
CA MET A 254 2.33 -31.06 -7.20
C MET A 254 2.18 -32.29 -8.11
N GLU A 255 0.99 -32.53 -8.68
CA GLU A 255 0.76 -33.60 -9.66
C GLU A 255 1.52 -33.36 -10.97
N MET A 256 1.54 -32.12 -11.46
CA MET A 256 2.33 -31.73 -12.64
C MET A 256 3.84 -31.93 -12.39
N LEU A 257 4.34 -31.57 -11.20
CA LEU A 257 5.74 -31.80 -10.82
C LEU A 257 6.08 -33.29 -10.76
N GLY A 258 5.18 -34.12 -10.23
CA GLY A 258 5.35 -35.58 -10.22
C GLY A 258 5.40 -36.20 -11.63
N SER A 259 4.81 -35.52 -12.61
CA SER A 259 4.77 -35.91 -14.01
C SER A 259 5.95 -35.38 -14.84
N ALA A 260 6.85 -34.59 -14.25
CA ALA A 260 7.99 -33.94 -14.91
C ALA A 260 9.25 -34.82 -14.94
N GLN A 261 9.13 -36.12 -15.20
CA GLN A 261 10.27 -37.05 -15.09
C GLN A 261 11.42 -36.68 -16.04
N VAL A 262 12.67 -36.80 -15.57
CA VAL A 262 13.87 -36.54 -16.39
C VAL A 262 14.76 -37.78 -16.35
N LYS A 263 15.17 -38.28 -17.52
CA LYS A 263 16.18 -39.32 -17.68
C LYS A 263 17.52 -38.68 -18.01
N GLU A 264 18.56 -39.01 -17.24
CA GLU A 264 19.89 -38.41 -17.42
C GLU A 264 20.62 -38.93 -18.67
N ASP A 265 20.35 -40.18 -19.07
CA ASP A 265 21.03 -40.86 -20.18
C ASP A 265 20.24 -40.86 -21.50
N ASP A 266 19.11 -40.14 -21.54
CA ASP A 266 18.16 -40.13 -22.66
C ASP A 266 17.64 -38.70 -22.85
N GLU A 267 18.40 -37.88 -23.60
CA GLU A 267 18.07 -36.47 -23.85
C GLU A 267 16.79 -36.31 -24.70
N ASP A 268 16.42 -37.33 -25.47
CA ASP A 268 15.21 -37.37 -26.29
C ASP A 268 13.97 -37.80 -25.49
N TYR A 269 14.13 -38.17 -24.21
CA TYR A 269 13.02 -38.53 -23.36
C TYR A 269 12.09 -37.34 -23.09
N GLN A 270 10.82 -37.51 -23.45
CA GLN A 270 9.76 -36.56 -23.15
C GLN A 270 8.89 -37.08 -21.99
N SER A 271 8.76 -36.26 -20.95
CA SER A 271 7.83 -36.50 -19.86
C SER A 271 6.40 -36.14 -20.27
N PRO A 272 5.36 -36.64 -19.56
CA PRO A 272 3.99 -36.16 -19.75
C PRO A 272 3.87 -34.64 -19.63
N LEU A 273 4.65 -34.01 -18.74
CA LEU A 273 4.69 -32.55 -18.62
C LEU A 273 5.25 -31.87 -19.88
N ASP A 274 6.31 -32.43 -20.47
CA ASP A 274 6.87 -31.90 -21.72
C ASP A 274 5.84 -31.92 -22.85
N ILE A 275 5.10 -33.02 -22.98
CA ILE A 275 4.05 -33.17 -23.99
C ILE A 275 2.92 -32.14 -23.80
N LEU A 276 2.57 -31.79 -22.55
CA LEU A 276 1.57 -30.76 -22.25
C LEU A 276 2.03 -29.38 -22.74
N PHE A 277 3.28 -29.00 -22.45
CA PHE A 277 3.82 -27.72 -22.87
C PHE A 277 4.09 -27.64 -24.38
N GLU A 278 4.52 -28.74 -25.02
CA GLU A 278 4.69 -28.79 -26.48
C GLU A 278 3.34 -28.61 -27.21
N ARG A 279 2.28 -29.26 -26.71
CA ARG A 279 0.93 -29.05 -27.26
C ARG A 279 0.43 -27.62 -27.10
N LEU A 280 0.76 -26.99 -25.98
CA LEU A 280 0.45 -25.58 -25.76
C LEU A 280 1.26 -24.70 -26.74
N GLU A 281 2.55 -24.94 -26.90
CA GLU A 281 3.41 -24.21 -27.84
C GLU A 281 2.93 -24.34 -29.30
N MET A 282 2.44 -25.51 -29.71
CA MET A 282 1.85 -25.70 -31.04
C MET A 282 0.61 -24.83 -31.29
N ARG A 283 -0.16 -24.52 -30.23
CA ARG A 283 -1.40 -23.73 -30.30
C ARG A 283 -1.15 -22.24 -30.09
N ASP A 284 -0.31 -21.90 -29.11
CA ASP A 284 0.06 -20.54 -28.73
C ASP A 284 1.57 -20.48 -28.37
N PRO A 285 2.44 -20.26 -29.38
CA PRO A 285 3.88 -20.10 -29.16
C PRO A 285 4.24 -18.88 -28.30
N GLU A 286 3.36 -17.88 -28.24
CA GLU A 286 3.62 -16.63 -27.51
C GLU A 286 3.24 -16.71 -26.03
N SER A 287 2.63 -17.82 -25.60
CA SER A 287 2.23 -18.09 -24.21
C SER A 287 3.39 -17.87 -23.24
N ILE A 288 3.14 -17.12 -22.16
CA ILE A 288 4.14 -16.89 -21.11
C ILE A 288 4.48 -18.20 -20.39
N ALA A 289 3.51 -19.12 -20.26
CA ALA A 289 3.74 -20.42 -19.66
C ALA A 289 4.82 -21.21 -20.43
N VAL A 290 4.70 -21.25 -21.77
CA VAL A 290 5.67 -21.89 -22.67
C VAL A 290 7.03 -21.24 -22.56
N LYS A 291 7.09 -19.90 -22.61
CA LYS A 291 8.35 -19.15 -22.50
C LYS A 291 9.08 -19.42 -21.17
N GLN A 292 8.34 -19.51 -20.06
CA GLN A 292 8.92 -19.83 -18.75
C GLN A 292 9.37 -21.30 -18.67
N TYR A 293 8.59 -22.22 -19.24
CA TYR A 293 8.98 -23.64 -19.28
C TYR A 293 10.23 -23.87 -20.14
N ALA A 294 10.36 -23.16 -21.27
CA ALA A 294 11.53 -23.20 -22.13
C ALA A 294 12.81 -22.77 -21.39
N ILE A 295 12.73 -21.79 -20.47
CA ILE A 295 13.87 -21.40 -19.62
C ILE A 295 14.30 -22.57 -18.72
N TYR A 296 13.35 -23.30 -18.13
CA TYR A 296 13.66 -24.51 -17.35
C TYR A 296 14.29 -25.60 -18.23
N LYS A 297 13.77 -25.84 -19.43
CA LYS A 297 14.27 -26.85 -20.38
C LYS A 297 15.67 -26.57 -20.95
N GLN A 298 16.21 -25.36 -20.78
CA GLN A 298 17.62 -25.08 -21.09
C GLN A 298 18.61 -25.79 -20.15
N ALA A 299 18.15 -26.27 -18.98
CA ALA A 299 18.98 -27.03 -18.07
C ALA A 299 19.23 -28.45 -18.58
N ALA A 300 20.50 -28.89 -18.59
CA ALA A 300 20.87 -30.27 -18.88
C ALA A 300 20.19 -31.26 -17.90
N GLY A 301 20.00 -32.52 -18.30
CA GLY A 301 19.18 -33.50 -17.56
C GLY A 301 19.48 -33.60 -16.05
N LYS A 302 20.76 -33.66 -15.66
CA LYS A 302 21.17 -33.68 -14.24
C LYS A 302 20.80 -32.38 -13.48
N THR A 303 20.90 -31.24 -14.14
CA THR A 303 20.54 -29.93 -13.57
C THR A 303 19.02 -29.77 -13.49
N ALA A 304 18.29 -30.15 -14.54
CA ALA A 304 16.82 -30.15 -14.56
C ALA A 304 16.24 -31.01 -13.42
N LYS A 305 16.78 -32.21 -13.24
CA LYS A 305 16.43 -33.10 -12.11
C LYS A 305 16.71 -32.46 -10.75
N SER A 306 17.84 -31.78 -10.59
CA SER A 306 18.15 -31.04 -9.36
C SER A 306 17.15 -29.91 -9.09
N ILE A 307 16.73 -29.17 -10.12
CA ILE A 307 15.70 -28.12 -10.01
C ILE A 307 14.37 -28.72 -9.56
N LEU A 308 13.92 -29.81 -10.17
CA LEU A 308 12.68 -30.50 -9.80
C LEU A 308 12.68 -30.97 -8.34
N ILE A 309 13.77 -31.58 -7.89
CA ILE A 309 13.93 -32.01 -6.50
C ILE A 309 13.84 -30.79 -5.57
N SER A 310 14.50 -29.68 -5.92
CA SER A 310 14.49 -28.46 -5.11
C SER A 310 13.09 -27.86 -4.97
N VAL A 311 12.33 -27.75 -6.08
CA VAL A 311 10.94 -27.31 -6.06
C VAL A 311 10.07 -28.27 -5.23
N GLY A 312 10.21 -29.58 -5.45
CA GLY A 312 9.44 -30.60 -4.73
C GLY A 312 9.68 -30.57 -3.22
N VAL A 313 10.93 -30.36 -2.77
CA VAL A 313 11.27 -30.19 -1.35
C VAL A 313 10.66 -28.91 -0.79
N ARG A 314 10.74 -27.79 -1.52
CA ARG A 314 10.17 -26.51 -1.10
C ARG A 314 8.64 -26.58 -0.92
N LEU A 315 7.96 -27.29 -1.81
CA LEU A 315 6.51 -27.48 -1.77
C LEU A 315 6.07 -28.73 -0.99
N ALA A 316 6.97 -29.41 -0.28
CA ALA A 316 6.67 -30.67 0.39
C ALA A 316 5.49 -30.61 1.38
N ALA A 317 5.22 -29.43 1.97
CA ALA A 317 4.06 -29.23 2.84
C ALA A 317 2.73 -29.52 2.13
N PHE A 318 2.63 -29.26 0.82
CA PHE A 318 1.44 -29.53 0.02
C PHE A 318 1.22 -31.02 -0.26
N ASN A 319 2.21 -31.90 -0.03
CA ASN A 319 2.01 -33.35 -0.09
C ASN A 319 1.20 -33.88 1.10
N LEU A 320 1.10 -33.10 2.19
CA LEU A 320 0.24 -33.47 3.32
C LEU A 320 -1.21 -33.31 2.90
N LYS A 321 -1.98 -34.40 2.90
CA LYS A 321 -3.40 -34.40 2.51
C LYS A 321 -4.22 -33.28 3.17
N GLN A 322 -3.92 -32.97 4.43
CA GLN A 322 -4.57 -31.90 5.18
C GLN A 322 -4.32 -30.52 4.57
N ILE A 323 -3.08 -30.23 4.16
CA ILE A 323 -2.71 -28.95 3.52
C ILE A 323 -3.19 -28.90 2.06
N ALA A 324 -3.12 -30.03 1.36
CA ALA A 324 -3.66 -30.15 0.00
C ALA A 324 -5.16 -29.80 0.00
N ASN A 325 -5.94 -30.42 0.88
CA ASN A 325 -7.37 -30.13 1.02
C ASN A 325 -7.62 -28.66 1.38
N LEU A 326 -6.84 -28.12 2.33
CA LEU A 326 -6.94 -26.73 2.77
C LEU A 326 -6.68 -25.71 1.66
N THR A 327 -5.96 -26.11 0.60
CA THR A 327 -5.53 -25.22 -0.50
C THR A 327 -6.10 -25.60 -1.87
N CYS A 328 -7.02 -26.56 -1.91
CA CYS A 328 -7.64 -27.04 -3.14
C CYS A 328 -8.76 -26.11 -3.64
N THR A 329 -9.56 -25.58 -2.73
CA THR A 329 -10.69 -24.68 -3.03
C THR A 329 -10.58 -23.39 -2.21
N ASP A 330 -11.28 -22.32 -2.62
CA ASP A 330 -11.37 -21.10 -1.83
C ASP A 330 -12.73 -20.97 -1.15
N GLU A 331 -12.70 -20.87 0.17
CA GLU A 331 -13.85 -20.59 1.01
C GLU A 331 -13.57 -19.38 1.91
N LEU A 332 -12.49 -18.62 1.70
CA LEU A 332 -12.20 -17.41 2.49
C LEU A 332 -12.85 -16.15 1.90
N ASP A 333 -13.12 -16.08 0.59
CA ASP A 333 -13.73 -14.91 -0.08
C ASP A 333 -13.11 -13.59 0.40
N LEU A 334 -11.77 -13.52 0.36
CA LEU A 334 -11.04 -12.35 0.86
C LEU A 334 -11.40 -11.06 0.09
N TYR A 335 -11.97 -11.19 -1.11
CA TYR A 335 -12.46 -10.05 -1.89
C TYR A 335 -13.65 -9.34 -1.26
N SER A 336 -14.45 -10.02 -0.44
CA SER A 336 -15.60 -9.41 0.24
C SER A 336 -15.22 -8.56 1.46
N ILE A 337 -13.95 -8.62 1.90
CA ILE A 337 -13.48 -7.86 3.06
C ILE A 337 -13.56 -6.36 2.77
N GLY A 338 -14.33 -5.64 3.58
CA GLY A 338 -14.53 -4.20 3.46
C GLY A 338 -15.75 -3.79 2.64
N GLU A 339 -16.38 -4.73 1.91
CA GLU A 339 -17.62 -4.51 1.14
C GLU A 339 -18.88 -4.85 1.96
N LYS A 340 -18.76 -5.78 2.90
CA LYS A 340 -19.84 -6.27 3.77
C LYS A 340 -19.67 -5.85 5.22
#